data_AF-T1BZZ7-F1
#
_entry.id   AF-T1BZZ7-F1
#
_cell.length_a   1.000
_cell.length_b   1.000
_cell.length_c   1.000
_cell.angle_alpha   90.00
_cell.angle_beta   90.00
_cell.angle_gamma   90.00
#
_symmetry.space_group_name_H-M   'P 1'
#
loop_
_entity.id
_entity.type
_entity.pdbx_description
1 polymer ?
#
loop_
_entity_poly.entity_id
_entity_poly.type
_entity_poly.pdbx_seq_one_letter_code
_entity_poly.pdbx_strand_id
1 'polypeptide(L)' 'MNRIGVVDTMFARYDMGSEALDELGSCEGYGTLFDVAYRTVPGFKDLGVECKRLIENEGCSIVVAL' A
#
# COMPACT_ATOMS: atom_id res chain seq x y z
N MET A 1 -1.88 12.79 10.45
CA MET A 1 -2.54 12.29 9.24
C MET A 1 -2.37 10.77 9.25
N ASN A 2 -3.44 10.01 9.05
CA ASN A 2 -3.32 8.55 9.01
C ASN A 2 -2.58 8.15 7.74
N ARG A 3 -1.94 6.97 7.73
CA ARG A 3 -1.20 6.51 6.56
C ARG A 3 -1.63 5.10 6.19
N ILE A 4 -1.97 4.89 4.93
CA ILE A 4 -2.33 3.60 4.37
C ILE A 4 -1.16 3.09 3.53
N GLY A 5 -0.68 1.89 3.83
CA GLY A 5 0.30 1.21 2.98
C GLY A 5 -0.39 0.45 1.84
N VAL A 6 0.21 0.46 0.66
CA VAL A 6 -0.16 -0.41 -0.46
C VAL A 6 1.11 -1.10 -0.94
N VAL A 7 1.12 -2.43 -0.93
CA VAL A 7 2.25 -3.23 -1.40
C VAL A 7 1.78 -4.22 -2.45
N ASP A 8 2.29 -4.12 -3.67
CA ASP A 8 1.99 -5.05 -4.76
C ASP A 8 3.23 -5.86 -5.18
N THR A 9 3.07 -6.73 -6.17
CA THR A 9 4.16 -7.61 -6.63
C THR A 9 4.43 -7.52 -8.13
N MET A 10 5.71 -7.60 -8.51
CA MET A 10 6.12 -7.80 -9.92
C MET A 10 5.65 -9.16 -10.46
N PHE A 11 5.39 -10.12 -9.58
CA PHE A 11 4.90 -11.45 -9.91
C PHE A 11 3.43 -11.45 -10.37
N ALA A 12 2.62 -10.51 -9.87
CA ALA A 12 1.22 -10.42 -10.25
C ALA A 12 1.08 -10.15 -11.75
N ARG A 13 0.10 -10.79 -12.39
CA ARG A 13 -0.16 -10.61 -13.83
C ARG A 13 -1.11 -9.46 -14.13
N TYR A 14 -1.69 -8.86 -13.10
CA TYR A 14 -2.58 -7.73 -13.18
C TYR A 14 -2.10 -6.67 -12.18
N ASP A 15 -2.08 -5.42 -12.62
CA ASP A 15 -1.68 -4.29 -11.80
C ASP A 15 -2.82 -3.88 -10.86
N MET A 16 -3.00 -4.63 -9.78
CA MET A 16 -3.96 -4.28 -8.72
C MET A 16 -3.48 -3.07 -7.91
N GLY A 17 -2.17 -2.78 -7.92
CA GLY A 17 -1.57 -1.65 -7.20
C GLY A 17 -2.11 -0.32 -7.73
N SER A 18 -2.11 -0.13 -9.04
CA SER A 18 -2.66 1.06 -9.69
C SER A 18 -4.16 1.25 -9.41
N GLU A 19 -4.96 0.18 -9.50
CA GLU A 19 -6.40 0.26 -9.18
C GLU A 19 -6.63 0.67 -7.71
N ALA A 20 -5.88 0.09 -6.78
CA ALA A 20 -6.00 0.43 -5.36
C ALA A 20 -5.63 1.90 -5.09
N LEU A 21 -4.63 2.43 -5.79
CA LEU A 21 -4.23 3.84 -5.67
C LEU A 21 -5.29 4.79 -6.25
N ASP A 22 -5.92 4.43 -7.37
CA ASP A 22 -6.98 5.25 -8.00
C ASP A 22 -8.22 5.37 -7.09
N GLU A 23 -8.67 4.24 -6.54
CA GLU A 23 -9.81 4.20 -5.61
C GLU A 23 -9.51 4.95 -4.31
N LEU A 24 -8.32 4.79 -3.73
CA LEU A 24 -7.90 5.53 -2.54
C LEU A 24 -7.76 7.03 -2.81
N GLY A 25 -7.29 7.41 -3.99
CA GLY A 25 -7.19 8.81 -4.43
C GLY A 25 -8.56 9.48 -4.61
N SER A 26 -9.58 8.69 -4.92
CA SER A 26 -10.98 9.14 -5.10
C SER A 26 -11.77 9.23 -3.78
N CYS A 27 -11.24 8.67 -2.69
CA CYS A 27 -11.90 8.69 -1.38
C CYS A 27 -11.87 10.08 -0.72
N GLU A 28 -12.96 10.45 -0.06
CA GLU A 28 -12.99 11.65 0.77
C GLU A 28 -11.95 11.57 1.89
N GLY A 29 -11.15 12.62 2.04
CA GLY A 29 -10.08 12.68 3.04
C GLY A 29 -8.70 12.30 2.53
N TYR A 30 -8.55 11.84 1.29
CA TYR A 30 -7.23 11.70 0.67
C TYR A 30 -6.51 13.07 0.67
N GLY A 31 -5.26 13.10 1.12
CA GLY A 31 -4.46 14.33 1.20
C GLY A 31 -4.80 15.27 2.38
N THR A 32 -5.81 14.96 3.19
CA THR A 32 -6.18 15.77 4.38
C THR A 32 -6.29 14.93 5.66
N LEU A 33 -7.03 13.83 5.62
CA LEU A 33 -7.20 12.88 6.73
C LEU A 33 -6.17 11.75 6.67
N PHE A 34 -5.86 11.28 5.46
CA PHE A 34 -4.87 10.22 5.25
C PHE A 34 -4.04 10.41 3.98
N ASP A 35 -2.85 9.81 3.97
CA ASP A 35 -1.98 9.65 2.80
C ASP A 35 -1.69 8.18 2.51
N VAL A 36 -1.01 7.92 1.39
CA VAL A 36 -0.68 6.57 0.93
C VAL A 36 0.82 6.40 0.75
N ALA A 37 1.36 5.28 1.25
CA ALA A 37 2.71 4.82 0.99
C ALA A 37 2.67 3.58 0.10
N TYR A 38 3.21 3.70 -1.11
CA TYR A 38 3.20 2.64 -2.11
C TYR A 38 4.57 1.96 -2.27
N ARG A 39 4.59 0.63 -2.38
CA ARG A 39 5.79 -0.20 -2.61
C ARG A 39 5.47 -1.36 -3.55
N THR A 40 6.47 -1.78 -4.31
CA THR A 40 6.40 -2.99 -5.14
C THR A 40 7.52 -3.93 -4.73
N VAL A 41 7.20 -5.20 -4.49
CA VAL A 41 8.16 -6.25 -4.16
C VAL A 41 8.24 -7.31 -5.27
N PRO A 42 9.29 -8.15 -5.33
CA PRO A 42 9.40 -9.15 -6.39
C PRO A 42 8.25 -10.17 -6.41
N GLY A 43 7.82 -10.70 -5.26
CA GLY A 43 6.72 -11.67 -5.20
C GLY A 43 6.04 -11.82 -3.84
N PHE A 44 5.06 -12.73 -3.77
CA PHE A 44 4.17 -12.91 -2.61
C PHE A 44 4.90 -13.12 -1.27
N LYS A 45 6.05 -13.81 -1.29
CA LYS A 45 6.81 -14.09 -0.06
C LYS A 45 7.50 -12.85 0.50
N ASP A 46 7.72 -11.83 -0.32
CA ASP A 46 8.37 -10.59 0.08
C ASP A 46 7.39 -9.62 0.75
N LEU A 47 6.08 -9.77 0.49
CA LEU A 47 5.00 -8.93 1.04
C LEU A 47 5.03 -8.86 2.58
N GLY A 48 5.22 -9.99 3.25
CA GLY A 48 5.11 -10.06 4.70
C GLY A 48 6.08 -9.11 5.42
N VAL A 49 7.35 -9.07 5.00
CA VAL A 49 8.35 -8.21 5.61
C VAL A 49 8.14 -6.75 5.21
N GLU A 50 7.75 -6.49 3.96
CA GLU A 50 7.53 -5.11 3.50
C GLU A 50 6.30 -4.48 4.19
N CYS A 51 5.19 -5.21 4.31
CA CYS A 51 4.02 -4.77 5.07
C CYS A 51 4.38 -4.50 6.54
N LYS A 52 5.17 -5.37 7.16
CA LYS A 52 5.64 -5.17 8.55
C LYS A 52 6.48 -3.90 8.67
N ARG A 53 7.37 -3.62 7.72
CA ARG A 53 8.16 -2.38 7.68
C ARG A 53 7.29 -1.14 7.54
N LEU A 54 6.27 -1.17 6.67
CA LEU A 54 5.36 -0.05 6.51
C LEU A 54 4.60 0.27 7.81
N ILE A 55 4.18 -0.74 8.56
CA ILE A 55 3.49 -0.56 9.84
C ILE A 55 4.47 -0.06 10.91
N GLU A 56 5.58 -0.77 11.14
CA GLU A 56 6.47 -0.53 12.28
C GLU A 56 7.39 0.68 12.07
N ASN A 57 7.90 0.87 10.86
CA ASN A 57 8.92 1.89 10.57
C ASN A 57 8.34 3.15 9.92
N GLU A 58 7.31 3.00 9.08
CA GLU A 58 6.67 4.14 8.38
C GLU A 58 5.36 4.60 9.03
N GLY A 59 4.91 3.93 10.09
CA GLY A 59 3.73 4.31 10.87
C GLY A 59 2.41 4.13 10.14
N CYS A 60 2.34 3.23 9.16
CA CYS A 60 1.09 2.93 8.45
C CYS A 60 0.08 2.31 9.43
N SER A 61 -1.14 2.85 9.46
CA SER A 61 -2.22 2.38 10.32
C SER A 61 -2.83 1.06 9.81
N ILE A 62 -2.75 0.83 8.50
CA ILE A 62 -3.17 -0.40 7.81
C ILE A 62 -2.35 -0.54 6.52
N VAL A 63 -2.23 -1.78 6.03
CA VAL A 63 -1.58 -2.08 4.74
C VAL A 63 -2.48 -3.00 3.91
N VAL A 64 -2.63 -2.67 2.63
CA VAL A 64 -3.24 -3.52 1.60
C VAL A 64 -2.12 -4.26 0.87
N ALA A 65 -2.15 -5.60 0.88
CA ALA A 65 -1.15 -6.46 0.24
C ALA A 65 -1.76 -7.14 -1.00
N LEU A 66 -1.12 -7.00 -2.15
CA LEU A 66 -1.63 -7.34 -3.48
C LEU A 66 -0.67 -8.26 -4.25
#